data_AF-A0A7V5VVC7-F1
#
_entry.id   AF-A0A7V5VVC7-F1
#
_cell.length_a   1.000
_cell.length_b   1.000
_cell.length_c   1.000
_cell.angle_alpha   90.00
_cell.angle_beta   90.00
_cell.angle_gamma   90.00
#
_symmetry.space_group_name_H-M   'P 1'
#
loop_
_entity.id
_entity.type
_entity.pdbx_description
1 polymer ?
#
loop_
_entity_poly.entity_id
_entity_poly.type
_entity_poly.pdbx_seq_one_letter_code
_entity_poly.pdbx_strand_id
1 'polypeptide(L)'
;MSTYIINPVELRMKEDERGTLYASIVAMGMRATDLAVQLRQKLEEEIADLLEAYGEDELTNDIRYRRLQEEQYQIALRFDAIPKPTFLAMKERLEGKLTYRIPEPHSPLPVTKP
;
A
#
# COMPACT_ATOMS: atom_id res chain seq x y z
N MET A 1 5.51 22.98 12.49
CA MET A 1 6.34 21.82 12.08
C MET A 1 5.42 20.86 11.35
N SER A 2 5.79 20.42 10.13
CA SER A 2 4.89 19.70 9.22
C SER A 2 4.34 18.43 9.87
N THR A 3 3.05 18.39 10.16
CA THR A 3 2.31 17.22 10.68
C THR A 3 2.24 16.08 9.64
N TYR A 4 2.72 16.32 8.43
CA TYR A 4 2.64 15.40 7.31
C TYR A 4 4.03 15.04 6.79
N ILE A 5 4.23 13.75 6.51
CA ILE A 5 5.45 13.18 5.89
C ILE A 5 5.69 13.83 4.51
N ILE A 6 4.64 14.35 3.88
CA ILE A 6 4.66 15.01 2.57
C ILE A 6 3.79 16.25 2.61
N ASN A 7 4.26 17.33 2.01
CA ASN A 7 3.48 18.54 1.80
C ASN A 7 2.56 18.37 0.57
N PRO A 8 1.22 18.32 0.74
CA PRO A 8 0.30 18.16 -0.38
C PRO A 8 0.30 19.35 -1.36
N VAL A 9 0.79 20.52 -0.93
CA VAL A 9 0.93 21.70 -1.81
C VAL A 9 2.06 21.50 -2.81
N GLU A 10 3.20 20.98 -2.36
CA GLU A 10 4.34 20.67 -3.25
C GLU A 10 4.00 19.58 -4.25
N LEU A 11 3.20 18.59 -3.83
CA LEU A 11 2.70 17.56 -4.72
C LEU A 11 1.83 18.11 -5.85
N ARG A 12 1.01 19.14 -5.58
CA ARG A 12 0.22 19.87 -6.59
C ARG A 12 1.08 20.69 -7.55
N MET A 13 2.25 21.17 -7.09
CA MET A 13 3.14 22.01 -7.89
C MET A 13 3.99 21.22 -8.88
N LYS A 14 4.19 19.92 -8.69
CA LYS A 14 4.67 19.04 -9.76
C LYS A 14 3.55 18.87 -10.79
N GLU A 15 3.45 19.85 -11.69
CA GLU A 15 2.55 19.80 -12.83
C GLU A 15 2.79 18.51 -13.61
N ASP A 16 1.70 17.81 -13.89
CA ASP A 16 1.71 16.58 -14.64
C ASP A 16 2.05 16.91 -16.09
N GLU A 17 3.16 16.38 -16.59
CA GLU A 17 3.56 16.43 -18.00
C GLU A 17 2.45 15.91 -18.94
N ARG A 18 1.45 15.18 -18.40
CA ARG A 18 0.36 14.51 -19.13
C ARG A 18 -1.04 15.10 -18.91
N GLY A 19 -1.17 16.19 -18.14
CA GLY A 19 -2.26 17.14 -18.35
C GLY A 19 -3.56 17.04 -17.53
N THR A 20 -3.73 16.19 -16.50
CA THR A 20 -4.84 16.43 -15.54
C THR A 20 -4.51 16.05 -14.09
N LEU A 21 -4.71 17.00 -13.17
CA LEU A 21 -4.58 16.79 -11.72
C LEU A 21 -5.46 15.61 -11.23
N TYR A 22 -6.65 15.47 -11.81
CA TYR A 22 -7.60 14.41 -11.46
C TYR A 22 -7.08 13.01 -11.77
N ALA A 23 -6.48 12.80 -12.94
CA ALA A 23 -5.92 11.49 -13.28
C ALA A 23 -4.79 11.10 -12.32
N SER A 24 -3.95 12.06 -11.92
CA SER A 24 -2.92 11.81 -10.91
C SER A 24 -3.52 11.47 -9.53
N ILE A 25 -4.63 12.10 -9.13
CA ILE A 25 -5.32 11.76 -7.87
C ILE A 25 -5.89 10.34 -7.94
N VAL A 26 -6.53 9.98 -9.05
CA VAL A 26 -7.08 8.62 -9.27
C VAL A 26 -5.97 7.58 -9.24
N ALA A 27 -4.85 7.82 -9.95
CA ALA A 27 -3.70 6.93 -9.95
C ALA A 27 -3.11 6.73 -8.56
N MET A 28 -2.97 7.79 -7.76
CA MET A 28 -2.53 7.69 -6.36
C MET A 28 -3.53 6.92 -5.49
N GLY A 29 -4.83 7.08 -5.72
CA GLY A 29 -5.87 6.32 -5.03
C GLY A 29 -5.77 4.82 -5.29
N MET A 30 -5.68 4.43 -6.56
CA MET A 30 -5.47 3.04 -6.96
C MET A 30 -4.20 2.47 -6.35
N ARG A 31 -3.08 3.22 -6.43
CA ARG A 31 -1.81 2.80 -5.85
C ARG A 31 -1.87 2.64 -4.34
N ALA A 32 -2.58 3.52 -3.63
CA ALA A 32 -2.78 3.40 -2.19
C ALA A 32 -3.56 2.12 -1.82
N THR A 33 -4.54 1.73 -2.64
CA THR A 33 -5.25 0.45 -2.47
C THR A 33 -4.32 -0.74 -2.67
N ASP A 34 -3.49 -0.72 -3.72
CA ASP A 34 -2.49 -1.78 -3.96
C ASP A 34 -1.52 -1.91 -2.79
N LEU A 35 -0.99 -0.77 -2.31
CA LEU A 35 -0.10 -0.72 -1.14
C LEU A 35 -0.79 -1.27 0.11
N ALA A 36 -2.08 -0.98 0.31
CA ALA A 36 -2.84 -1.51 1.45
C ALA A 36 -2.98 -3.03 1.38
N VAL A 37 -3.22 -3.60 0.19
CA VAL A 37 -3.27 -5.06 -0.01
C VAL A 37 -1.91 -5.67 0.25
N GLN A 38 -0.84 -5.10 -0.33
CA GLN A 38 0.53 -5.58 -0.15
C GLN A 38 0.99 -5.55 1.31
N LEU A 39 0.65 -4.50 2.06
CA LEU A 39 0.99 -4.41 3.48
C LEU A 39 0.28 -5.47 4.31
N ARG A 40 -1.01 -5.74 4.03
CA ARG A 40 -1.74 -6.83 4.71
C ARG A 40 -1.13 -8.18 4.40
N GLN A 41 -0.83 -8.45 3.13
CA GLN A 41 -0.20 -9.71 2.72
C GLN A 41 1.15 -9.92 3.40
N LYS A 42 2.00 -8.88 3.46
CA LYS A 42 3.30 -8.97 4.14
C LYS A 42 3.16 -9.20 5.65
N LEU A 43 2.17 -8.58 6.29
CA LEU A 43 1.90 -8.81 7.71
C LEU A 43 1.49 -10.27 7.94
N GLU A 44 0.58 -10.78 7.11
CA GLU A 44 0.11 -12.17 7.18
C GLU A 44 1.26 -13.16 6.91
N GLU A 45 2.12 -12.88 5.94
CA GLU A 45 3.32 -13.67 5.62
C GLU A 45 4.33 -13.69 6.77
N GLU A 46 4.69 -12.53 7.34
CA GLU A 46 5.62 -12.48 8.48
C GLU A 46 5.08 -13.20 9.72
N ILE A 47 3.76 -13.15 9.96
CA ILE A 47 3.13 -13.90 11.06
C ILE A 47 3.10 -15.40 10.74
N ALA A 48 2.84 -15.80 9.50
CA ALA A 48 2.83 -17.20 9.10
C ALA A 48 4.23 -17.83 9.22
N ASP A 49 5.27 -17.13 8.74
CA ASP A 49 6.67 -17.54 8.87
C ASP A 49 7.06 -17.71 10.35
N LEU A 50 6.59 -16.80 11.20
CA LEU A 50 6.78 -16.90 12.64
C LEU A 50 6.09 -18.13 13.22
N LEU A 51 4.86 -18.43 12.82
CA LEU A 51 4.15 -19.62 13.29
C LEU A 51 4.85 -20.91 12.84
N GLU A 52 5.34 -20.98 11.61
CA GLU A 52 6.09 -22.12 11.09
C GLU A 52 7.39 -22.34 11.87
N ALA A 53 8.10 -21.27 12.23
CA ALA A 53 9.36 -21.35 12.97
C ALA A 53 9.20 -21.93 14.40
N TYR A 54 8.03 -21.78 15.02
CA TYR A 54 7.74 -22.28 16.36
C TYR A 54 7.16 -23.71 16.39
N GLY A 55 6.69 -24.24 15.26
CA GLY A 55 6.18 -25.61 15.11
C GLY A 55 4.82 -25.89 15.80
N GLU A 56 4.10 -26.92 15.33
CA GLU A 56 2.76 -27.28 15.85
C GLU A 56 2.78 -27.99 17.23
N ASP A 57 3.82 -28.77 17.53
CA ASP A 57 3.90 -29.60 18.75
C ASP A 57 4.31 -28.83 20.02
N GLU A 58 4.80 -27.58 19.90
CA GLU A 58 5.48 -26.84 20.98
C GLU A 58 4.63 -25.77 21.68
N LEU A 59 3.34 -25.62 21.33
CA LEU A 59 2.41 -24.68 21.99
C LEU A 59 2.02 -25.09 23.43
N THR A 60 2.47 -26.26 23.89
CA THR A 60 2.16 -26.80 25.24
C THR A 60 3.02 -26.14 26.32
N ASN A 61 4.12 -25.48 25.96
CA ASN A 61 5.02 -24.82 26.90
C ASN A 61 4.62 -23.35 27.10
N ASP A 62 4.01 -23.01 28.23
CA ASP A 62 3.48 -21.68 28.56
C ASP A 62 4.50 -20.53 28.39
N ILE A 63 5.80 -20.83 28.55
CA ILE A 63 6.90 -19.87 28.32
C ILE A 63 7.09 -19.59 26.82
N ARG A 64 7.00 -20.60 25.96
CA ARG A 64 7.19 -20.42 24.51
C ARG A 64 5.98 -19.74 23.87
N TYR A 65 4.77 -20.11 24.30
CA TYR A 65 3.54 -19.45 23.85
C TYR A 65 3.54 -17.95 24.14
N ARG A 66 3.98 -17.54 25.34
CA ARG A 66 4.14 -16.12 25.70
C ARG A 66 5.16 -15.39 24.82
N ARG A 67 6.27 -16.04 24.44
CA ARG A 67 7.25 -15.44 23.52
C ARG A 67 6.69 -15.26 22.11
N LEU A 68 5.99 -16.26 21.60
CA LEU A 68 5.33 -16.20 20.30
C LEU A 68 4.34 -15.03 20.24
N GLN A 69 3.52 -14.83 21.30
CA GLN A 69 2.61 -13.68 21.37
C GLN A 69 3.33 -12.34 21.40
N GLU A 70 4.42 -12.23 22.15
CA GLU A 70 5.23 -11.01 22.20
C GLU A 70 5.80 -10.70 20.82
N GLU A 71 6.36 -11.70 20.12
CA GLU A 71 6.92 -11.50 18.78
C GLU A 71 5.85 -11.13 17.74
N GLN A 72 4.66 -11.75 17.80
CA GLN A 72 3.52 -11.33 16.99
C GLN A 72 3.11 -9.87 17.28
N TYR A 73 3.11 -9.46 18.55
CA TYR A 73 2.80 -8.09 18.94
C TYR A 73 3.86 -7.09 18.44
N GLN A 74 5.14 -7.46 18.48
CA GLN A 74 6.22 -6.64 17.92
C GLN A 74 6.10 -6.47 16.40
N ILE A 75 5.71 -7.54 15.67
CA ILE A 75 5.40 -7.44 14.24
C ILE A 75 4.24 -6.47 14.02
N ALA A 76 3.14 -6.61 14.76
CA ALA A 76 1.99 -5.72 14.65
C ALA A 76 2.36 -4.25 14.89
N LEU A 77 3.16 -3.95 15.93
CA LEU A 77 3.64 -2.60 16.23
C LEU A 77 4.48 -2.01 15.08
N ARG A 78 5.34 -2.82 14.45
CA ARG A 78 6.15 -2.37 13.31
C ARG A 78 5.27 -1.99 12.12
N PHE A 79 4.21 -2.75 11.86
CA PHE A 79 3.25 -2.44 10.78
C PHE A 79 2.35 -1.25 11.11
N ASP A 80 2.00 -1.03 12.39
CA ASP A 80 1.23 0.14 12.82
C ASP A 80 2.03 1.45 12.70
N ALA A 81 3.35 1.39 12.87
CA ALA A 81 4.24 2.52 12.65
C ALA A 81 4.37 2.93 11.16
N ILE A 82 3.95 2.08 10.22
CA ILE A 82 4.00 2.38 8.79
C ILE A 82 2.94 3.47 8.48
N PRO A 83 3.32 4.54 7.76
CA PRO A 83 2.38 5.59 7.43
C PRO A 83 1.27 5.09 6.49
N LYS A 84 0.12 5.79 6.53
CA LYS A 84 -1.05 5.40 5.74
C LYS A 84 -0.68 5.21 4.25
N PRO A 85 -1.24 4.19 3.56
CA PRO A 85 -0.93 3.90 2.16
C PRO A 85 -1.08 5.09 1.21
N THR A 86 -2.00 6.01 1.51
CA THR A 86 -2.18 7.25 0.75
C THR A 86 -0.92 8.14 0.78
N PHE A 87 -0.26 8.28 1.93
CA PHE A 87 0.98 9.05 2.03
C PHE A 87 2.15 8.34 1.34
N LEU A 88 2.17 7.01 1.37
CA LEU A 88 3.16 6.23 0.62
C LEU A 88 2.99 6.42 -0.90
N ALA A 89 1.77 6.37 -1.42
CA ALA A 89 1.48 6.63 -2.83
C ALA A 89 1.85 8.07 -3.24
N MET A 90 1.57 9.07 -2.38
CA MET A 90 2.01 10.45 -2.59
C MET A 90 3.54 10.55 -2.64
N LYS A 91 4.25 9.76 -1.81
CA LYS A 91 5.72 9.72 -1.80
C LYS A 91 6.26 9.21 -3.12
N GLU A 92 5.74 8.07 -3.58
CA GLU A 92 6.13 7.46 -4.85
C GLU A 92 5.86 8.39 -6.03
N ARG A 93 4.75 9.15 -5.98
CA ARG A 93 4.45 10.19 -6.98
C ARG A 93 5.45 11.34 -6.94
N LEU A 94 5.79 11.84 -5.76
CA LEU A 94 6.79 12.91 -5.59
C LEU A 94 8.17 12.47 -6.09
N GLU A 95 8.54 11.21 -5.83
CA GLU A 95 9.79 10.58 -6.28
C GLU A 95 9.79 10.19 -7.77
N GLY A 96 8.65 10.30 -8.47
CA GLY A 96 8.54 9.96 -9.89
C GLY A 96 8.49 8.45 -10.19
N LYS A 97 8.24 7.60 -9.18
CA LYS A 97 8.16 6.14 -9.32
C LYS A 97 6.78 5.65 -9.79
N LEU A 98 5.75 6.49 -9.64
CA LEU A 98 4.39 6.17 -10.06
C LEU A 98 4.16 6.59 -11.52
N THR A 99 3.97 5.60 -12.39
CA THR A 99 3.55 5.81 -13.78
C THR A 99 2.15 5.24 -13.99
N TYR A 100 1.34 5.91 -14.80
CA TYR A 100 -0.01 5.46 -15.13
C TYR A 100 -0.33 5.75 -16.61
N ARG A 101 -1.25 4.97 -17.17
CA ARG A 101 -1.74 5.12 -18.54
C ARG A 101 -3.25 5.29 -18.50
N ILE A 102 -3.74 6.29 -19.21
CA ILE A 102 -5.16 6.48 -19.44
C ILE A 102 -5.55 5.56 -20.61
N PRO A 103 -6.53 4.66 -20.45
CA PRO A 103 -7.02 3.87 -21.57
C PRO A 103 -7.66 4.81 -22.61
N GLU A 104 -7.34 4.60 -23.88
CA GLU A 104 -8.02 5.35 -24.95
C GLU A 104 -9.51 4.99 -24.93
N PRO A 105 -10.41 5.96 -25.14
CA PRO A 105 -11.83 5.67 -25.22
C PRO A 105 -12.06 4.65 -26.34
N HIS A 106 -12.55 3.47 -25.97
CA HIS A 106 -12.96 2.46 -26.92
C HIS A 106 -14.01 3.10 -27.84
N SER A 107 -13.63 3.35 -29.10
CA SER A 107 -14.56 3.83 -30.12
C SER A 107 -15.76 2.88 -30.15
N PRO A 108 -17.02 3.35 -29.97
CA PRO A 108 -18.16 2.47 -30.02
C PRO A 108 -18.16 1.75 -31.37
N LEU A 109 -18.29 0.41 -31.34
CA LEU A 109 -18.36 -0.41 -32.55
C LEU A 109 -19.38 0.22 -33.52
N PRO A 110 -19.09 0.26 -34.83
CA PRO A 110 -20.04 0.82 -35.79
C PRO A 110 -21.34 0.04 -35.66
N VAL A 111 -22.40 0.73 -35.25
CA VAL A 111 -23.75 0.17 -35.22
C VAL A 111 -24.09 -0.18 -36.65
N THR A 112 -24.00 -1.46 -37.01
CA THR A 112 -24.54 -1.96 -38.26
C THR A 112 -26.05 -1.78 -38.17
N LYS A 113 -26.56 -0.70 -38.77
CA LYS A 113 -28.00 -0.53 -38.94
C LYS A 113 -28.52 -1.70 -39.80
N PRO A 114 -29.67 -2.29 -39.44
CA PRO A 114 -30.32 -3.31 -40.26
C PRO A 114 -30.78 -2.76 -41.61
#